data_AF-A0A3C0SMR9-F1
#
_entry.id   AF-A0A3C0SMR9-F1
#
_cell.length_a   1.000
_cell.length_b   1.000
_cell.length_c   1.000
_cell.angle_alpha   90.00
_cell.angle_beta   90.00
_cell.angle_gamma   90.00
#
_symmetry.space_group_name_H-M   'P 1'
#
loop_
_entity.id
_entity.type
_entity.pdbx_description
1 polymer ?
#
loop_
_entity_poly.entity_id
_entity_poly.type
_entity_poly.pdbx_seq_one_letter_code
_entity_poly.pdbx_strand_id
1 'polypeptide(L)'
;MQTIMPEELYELVSTLALQLLQTRNGNLLSFSLMFSLYTASRAFRAVRYGLNRAYNEDEDMNMIKVVILSVLFMMVISFMIIFVLAFLVFGEMISLALVEWLNLDIKLFYFIRYLRYPIGLAGMIVVFSA
;
A
#
# COMPACT_ATOMS: atom_id res chain seq x y z
N MET A 1 14.15 -31.44 -5.72
CA MET A 1 14.51 -30.39 -4.73
C MET A 1 15.26 -30.98 -3.51
N GLN A 2 16.07 -32.03 -3.67
CA GLN A 2 16.95 -32.60 -2.62
C GLN A 2 18.44 -32.34 -2.92
N THR A 3 18.74 -31.56 -3.97
CA THR A 3 20.09 -31.48 -4.55
C THR A 3 20.93 -30.32 -4.02
N ILE A 4 20.34 -29.41 -3.23
CA ILE A 4 21.02 -28.19 -2.76
C ILE A 4 21.11 -28.09 -1.23
N MET A 5 20.29 -28.85 -0.47
CA MET A 5 20.23 -28.76 0.99
C MET A 5 20.28 -30.16 1.61
N PRO A 6 21.20 -30.41 2.57
CA PRO A 6 21.21 -31.62 3.38
C PRO A 6 19.87 -31.85 4.09
N GLU A 7 19.47 -33.11 4.21
CA GLU A 7 18.17 -33.51 4.76
C GLU A 7 17.96 -33.00 6.19
N GLU A 8 19.03 -33.01 7.00
CA GLU A 8 19.08 -32.46 8.36
C GLU A 8 18.79 -30.96 8.42
N LEU A 9 19.30 -30.19 7.44
CA LEU A 9 19.05 -28.76 7.34
C LEU A 9 17.61 -28.47 6.92
N TYR A 10 17.04 -29.30 6.03
CA TYR A 10 15.65 -29.19 5.62
C TYR A 10 14.70 -29.50 6.79
N GLU A 11 14.93 -30.59 7.53
CA GLU A 11 14.16 -30.91 8.73
C GLU A 11 14.27 -29.80 9.78
N LEU A 12 15.47 -29.27 10.03
CA LEU A 12 15.66 -28.21 11.02
C LEU A 12 14.90 -26.92 10.62
N VAL A 13 15.04 -26.46 9.38
CA VAL A 13 14.36 -25.24 8.91
C VAL A 13 12.83 -25.42 8.87
N SER A 14 12.34 -26.56 8.38
CA SER A 14 10.90 -26.84 8.34
C SER A 14 10.28 -26.95 9.73
N THR A 15 10.98 -27.59 10.67
CA THR A 15 10.54 -27.69 12.07
C THR A 15 10.51 -26.33 12.74
N LEU A 16 11.54 -25.49 12.54
CA LEU A 16 11.56 -24.12 13.03
C LEU A 16 10.43 -23.28 12.42
N ALA A 17 10.21 -23.38 11.11
CA ALA A 17 9.13 -22.66 10.44
C ALA A 17 7.75 -23.08 10.97
N LEU A 18 7.50 -24.39 11.13
CA LEU A 18 6.26 -24.92 11.69
C LEU A 18 6.06 -24.48 13.14
N GLN A 19 7.11 -24.50 13.96
CA GLN A 19 7.06 -24.00 15.34
C GLN A 19 6.72 -22.51 15.37
N LEU A 20 7.33 -21.69 14.51
CA LEU A 20 7.04 -20.25 14.43
C LEU A 20 5.60 -19.97 13.94
N LEU A 21 5.07 -20.79 13.02
CA LEU A 21 3.71 -20.67 12.50
C LEU A 21 2.65 -21.15 13.51
N GLN A 22 2.92 -22.21 14.25
CA GLN A 22 2.01 -22.77 15.26
C GLN A 22 2.06 -22.00 16.58
N THR A 23 3.19 -21.37 16.91
CA THR A 23 3.31 -20.57 18.12
C THR A 23 2.70 -19.20 17.90
N ARG A 24 1.45 -19.03 18.34
CA ARG A 24 0.71 -17.76 18.27
C ARG A 24 1.21 -16.76 19.33
N ASN A 25 2.43 -16.25 19.16
CA ASN A 25 2.97 -15.19 20.02
C ASN A 25 2.43 -13.82 19.58
N GLY A 26 1.35 -13.36 20.20
CA GLY A 26 0.75 -12.03 19.92
C GLY A 26 1.73 -10.86 20.07
N ASN A 27 2.74 -11.00 20.95
CA ASN A 27 3.80 -10.01 21.12
C ASN A 27 4.75 -9.96 19.93
N LEU A 28 5.10 -11.13 19.35
CA LEU A 28 5.99 -11.22 18.19
C LEU A 28 5.33 -10.61 16.94
N LEU A 29 4.02 -10.84 16.78
CA LEU A 29 3.22 -10.26 15.70
C LEU A 29 3.17 -8.72 15.80
N SER A 30 2.91 -8.20 16.99
CA SER A 30 2.88 -6.75 17.21
C SER A 30 4.26 -6.12 16.95
N PHE A 31 5.34 -6.79 17.38
CA PHE A 31 6.70 -6.33 17.17
C PHE A 31 7.09 -6.33 15.68
N SER A 32 6.77 -7.39 14.94
CA SER A 32 7.04 -7.47 13.50
C SER A 32 6.22 -6.46 12.70
N LEU A 33 4.97 -6.19 13.10
CA LEU A 33 4.16 -5.10 12.53
C LEU A 33 4.80 -3.72 12.76
N MET A 34 5.23 -3.40 13.98
CA MET A 34 5.92 -2.14 14.23
C MET A 34 7.23 -2.02 13.46
N PHE A 35 8.00 -3.10 13.40
CA PHE A 35 9.27 -3.13 12.68
C PHE A 35 9.10 -2.97 11.17
N SER A 36 8.11 -3.65 10.59
CA SER A 36 7.78 -3.52 9.16
C SER A 36 7.29 -2.10 8.83
N LEU A 37 6.43 -1.51 9.66
CA LEU A 37 5.95 -0.13 9.48
C LEU A 37 7.12 0.87 9.57
N TYR A 38 8.04 0.68 10.52
CA TYR A 38 9.23 1.50 10.64
C TYR A 38 10.12 1.39 9.38
N THR A 39 10.35 0.17 8.90
CA THR A 39 11.18 -0.10 7.72
C THR A 39 10.56 0.48 6.45
N ALA A 40 9.26 0.29 6.25
CA ALA A 40 8.55 0.81 5.09
C ALA A 40 8.51 2.36 5.09
N SER A 41 8.29 2.98 6.25
CA SER A 41 8.29 4.44 6.36
C SER A 41 9.66 5.10 6.09
N ARG A 42 10.78 4.35 6.15
CA ARG A 42 12.11 4.87 5.75
C ARG A 42 12.16 5.26 4.28
N ALA A 43 11.44 4.57 3.40
CA ALA A 43 11.41 4.90 1.97
C ALA A 43 10.89 6.33 1.76
N PHE A 44 9.75 6.65 2.37
CA PHE A 44 9.15 7.99 2.28
C PHE A 44 9.99 9.06 3.00
N ARG A 45 10.72 8.70 4.06
CA ARG A 45 11.72 9.61 4.66
C ARG A 45 12.82 9.97 3.68
N ALA A 46 13.35 9.01 2.93
CA ALA A 46 14.38 9.25 1.94
C ALA A 46 13.87 10.12 0.77
N VAL A 47 12.63 9.90 0.32
CA VAL A 47 11.98 10.74 -0.70
C VAL A 47 11.87 12.19 -0.22
N ARG A 48 11.31 12.41 0.99
CA ARG A 48 11.22 13.77 1.56
C ARG A 48 12.58 14.41 1.71
N TYR A 49 13.57 13.66 2.22
CA TYR A 49 14.94 14.16 2.37
C TYR A 49 15.52 14.62 1.02
N GLY A 50 15.35 13.82 -0.04
CA GLY A 50 15.76 14.20 -1.39
C GLY A 50 15.03 15.43 -1.92
N LEU A 51 13.73 15.55 -1.64
CA LEU A 51 12.91 16.68 -2.05
C LEU A 51 13.32 17.96 -1.31
N ASN A 52 13.40 17.93 0.02
CA ASN A 52 13.85 19.06 0.83
C ASN A 52 15.26 19.50 0.43
N ARG A 53 16.16 18.55 0.13
CA ARG A 53 17.50 18.85 -0.36
C ARG A 53 17.50 19.52 -1.74
N ALA A 54 16.61 19.11 -2.65
CA ALA A 54 16.48 19.72 -3.97
C ALA A 54 15.90 21.15 -3.90
N TYR A 55 15.01 21.40 -2.93
CA TYR A 55 14.42 22.71 -2.68
C TYR A 55 15.23 23.59 -1.72
N ASN A 56 16.38 23.11 -1.21
CA ASN A 56 17.18 23.79 -0.17
C ASN A 56 16.35 24.21 1.05
N GLU A 57 15.36 23.40 1.42
CA GLU A 57 14.57 23.57 2.64
C GLU A 57 15.32 22.93 3.82
N ASP A 58 15.50 23.69 4.90
CA ASP A 58 16.13 23.18 6.12
C ASP A 58 15.19 22.20 6.85
N GLU A 59 15.76 21.09 7.29
CA GLU A 59 14.98 19.99 7.85
C GLU A 59 14.57 20.27 9.31
N ASP A 60 13.28 20.15 9.60
CA ASP A 60 12.74 20.26 10.96
C ASP A 60 13.47 19.30 11.92
N MET A 61 14.07 19.83 12.99
CA MET A 61 14.87 19.04 13.93
C MET A 61 14.08 17.97 14.72
N ASN A 62 12.75 17.97 14.64
CA ASN A 62 11.92 17.06 15.43
C ASN A 62 11.68 15.71 14.73
N MET A 63 12.55 14.75 15.01
CA MET A 63 12.57 13.40 14.42
C MET A 63 11.23 12.65 14.55
N ILE A 64 10.48 12.83 15.65
CA ILE A 64 9.20 12.15 15.86
C ILE A 64 8.14 12.66 14.87
N LYS A 65 8.06 13.98 14.67
CA LYS A 65 7.12 14.59 13.71
C LYS A 65 7.41 14.09 12.31
N VAL A 66 8.69 14.04 11.94
CA VAL A 66 9.14 13.53 10.64
C VAL A 66 8.69 12.09 10.44
N VAL A 67 8.85 11.21 11.43
CA VAL A 67 8.41 9.81 11.34
C VAL A 67 6.89 9.71 11.19
N ILE A 68 6.10 10.41 12.02
CA ILE A 68 4.64 10.40 11.96
C ILE A 68 4.14 10.88 10.59
N LEU A 69 4.68 12.01 10.10
CA LEU A 69 4.31 12.57 8.80
C LEU A 69 4.68 11.61 7.66
N SER A 70 5.82 10.92 7.75
CA SER A 70 6.20 9.87 6.77
C SER A 70 5.17 8.76 6.68
N VAL A 71 4.73 8.25 7.83
CA VAL A 71 3.78 7.15 7.93
C VAL A 71 2.41 7.59 7.42
N LEU A 72 1.99 8.82 7.73
CA LEU A 72 0.75 9.40 7.23
C LEU A 72 0.76 9.50 5.69
N PHE A 73 1.82 10.09 5.11
CA PHE A 73 1.96 10.19 3.65
C PHE A 73 1.97 8.83 2.97
N MET A 74 2.70 7.86 3.54
CA MET A 74 2.68 6.47 3.06
C MET A 74 1.26 5.89 3.06
N MET A 75 0.49 6.08 4.15
CA MET A 75 -0.89 5.58 4.23
C MET A 75 -1.79 6.24 3.20
N VAL A 76 -1.70 7.57 3.02
CA VAL A 76 -2.51 8.30 2.03
C VAL A 76 -2.22 7.83 0.61
N ILE A 77 -0.95 7.74 0.22
CA ILE A 77 -0.55 7.27 -1.11
C ILE A 77 -0.98 5.82 -1.33
N SER A 78 -0.72 4.94 -0.36
CA SER A 78 -1.13 3.54 -0.42
C SER A 78 -2.65 3.39 -0.58
N PHE A 79 -3.43 4.11 0.24
CA PHE A 79 -4.88 4.12 0.17
C PHE A 79 -5.36 4.63 -1.18
N MET A 80 -4.77 5.70 -1.71
CA MET A 80 -5.12 6.27 -3.00
C MET A 80 -4.84 5.29 -4.15
N ILE A 81 -3.71 4.57 -4.12
CA ILE A 81 -3.40 3.51 -5.09
C ILE A 81 -4.45 2.41 -5.03
N ILE A 82 -4.75 1.89 -3.84
CA ILE A 82 -5.77 0.83 -3.65
C ILE A 82 -7.13 1.32 -4.15
N PHE A 83 -7.50 2.55 -3.83
CA PHE A 83 -8.76 3.15 -4.24
C PHE A 83 -8.86 3.28 -5.77
N VAL A 84 -7.84 3.82 -6.43
CA VAL A 84 -7.80 3.96 -7.89
C VAL A 84 -7.85 2.60 -8.57
N LEU A 85 -7.09 1.61 -8.07
CA LEU A 85 -7.12 0.25 -8.61
C LEU A 85 -8.48 -0.42 -8.40
N ALA A 86 -9.07 -0.28 -7.22
CA ALA A 86 -10.40 -0.81 -6.94
C ALA A 86 -11.46 -0.16 -7.85
N PHE A 87 -11.40 1.15 -8.05
CA PHE A 87 -12.29 1.86 -8.97
C PHE A 87 -12.06 1.46 -10.43
N LEU A 88 -10.82 1.20 -10.84
CA LEU A 88 -10.50 0.77 -12.20
C LEU A 88 -11.00 -0.66 -12.47
N VAL A 89 -10.73 -1.59 -11.55
CA VAL A 89 -11.08 -3.01 -11.66
C VAL A 89 -12.58 -3.23 -11.45
N PHE A 90 -13.13 -2.71 -10.34
CA PHE A 90 -14.52 -2.93 -9.96
C PHE A 90 -15.46 -1.81 -10.42
N GLY A 91 -14.98 -0.80 -11.16
CA GLY A 91 -15.78 0.37 -11.53
C GLY A 91 -17.07 0.04 -12.29
N GLU A 92 -17.09 -1.05 -13.05
CA GLU A 92 -18.30 -1.48 -13.76
C GLU A 92 -19.37 -1.98 -12.78
N MET A 93 -18.96 -2.88 -11.88
CA MET A 93 -19.82 -3.43 -10.83
C MET A 93 -20.33 -2.32 -9.90
N ILE A 94 -19.46 -1.38 -9.52
CA ILE A 94 -19.83 -0.22 -8.70
C ILE A 94 -20.83 0.68 -9.46
N SER A 95 -20.60 0.93 -10.75
CA SER A 95 -21.49 1.80 -11.55
C SER A 95 -22.86 1.18 -11.79
N LEU A 96 -22.96 -0.13 -12.00
CA LEU A 96 -24.24 -0.84 -12.13
C LEU A 96 -25.00 -0.82 -10.80
N ALA A 97 -24.33 -1.13 -9.69
CA ALA A 97 -24.93 -1.09 -8.37
C ALA A 97 -25.46 0.31 -8.02
N LEU A 98 -24.75 1.38 -8.38
CA LEU A 98 -25.20 2.76 -8.17
C LEU A 98 -26.41 3.11 -9.02
N VAL A 99 -26.43 2.72 -10.30
CA VAL A 99 -27.55 3.01 -11.21
C VAL A 99 -28.82 2.29 -10.77
N GLU A 100 -28.69 1.03 -10.32
CA GLU A 100 -29.79 0.24 -9.80
C GLU A 100 -30.31 0.79 -8.46
N TRP A 101 -29.40 1.10 -7.51
CA TRP A 101 -29.77 1.58 -6.18
C TRP A 101 -30.42 2.97 -6.20
N LEU A 102 -29.98 3.86 -7.10
CA LEU A 102 -30.49 5.22 -7.23
C LEU A 102 -31.56 5.38 -8.32
N ASN A 103 -31.97 4.28 -8.98
CA ASN A 103 -32.94 4.29 -10.07
C ASN A 103 -32.60 5.28 -11.22
N LEU A 104 -31.31 5.40 -11.54
CA LEU A 104 -30.80 6.36 -12.52
C LEU A 104 -30.94 5.83 -13.96
N ASP A 105 -30.89 6.74 -14.94
CA ASP A 105 -30.91 6.38 -16.37
C ASP A 105 -29.64 5.59 -16.75
N ILE A 106 -29.79 4.54 -17.56
CA ILE A 106 -28.71 3.71 -18.10
C ILE A 106 -27.66 4.53 -18.87
N LYS A 107 -28.01 5.71 -19.37
CA LYS A 107 -27.04 6.64 -19.97
C LYS A 107 -25.91 7.03 -19.02
N LEU A 108 -26.20 7.14 -17.71
CA LEU A 108 -25.18 7.43 -16.70
C LEU A 108 -24.19 6.27 -16.53
N PHE A 109 -24.65 5.01 -16.66
CA PHE A 109 -23.75 3.85 -16.69
C PHE A 109 -22.73 3.97 -17.82
N TYR A 110 -23.20 4.25 -19.04
CA TYR A 110 -22.31 4.41 -20.20
C TYR A 110 -21.36 5.60 -20.06
N PHE A 111 -21.84 6.71 -19.48
CA PHE A 111 -21.02 7.89 -19.21
C PHE A 111 -19.90 7.58 -18.21
N ILE A 112 -20.23 6.97 -17.06
CA ILE A 112 -19.25 6.58 -16.03
C ILE A 112 -18.26 5.54 -16.58
N ARG A 113 -18.73 4.59 -17.39
CA ARG A 113 -17.86 3.59 -18.05
C ARG A 113 -16.82 4.23 -18.95
N TYR A 114 -17.21 5.25 -19.72
CA TYR A 114 -16.28 5.99 -20.58
C TYR A 114 -15.31 6.85 -19.75
N LEU A 115 -15.79 7.48 -18.69
CA LEU A 115 -15.01 8.34 -17.81
C LEU A 115 -14.03 7.57 -16.89
N ARG A 116 -14.27 6.28 -16.64
CA ARG A 116 -13.46 5.42 -15.76
C ARG A 116 -11.99 5.38 -16.16
N TYR A 117 -11.69 5.14 -17.44
CA TYR A 117 -10.31 5.02 -17.92
C TYR A 117 -9.52 6.33 -17.82
N PRO A 118 -10.03 7.49 -18.30
CA PRO A 118 -9.33 8.77 -18.14
C PRO A 118 -9.21 9.17 -16.67
N ILE A 119 -10.19 8.89 -15.81
CA ILE A 119 -10.07 9.12 -14.35
C ILE A 119 -8.98 8.25 -13.75
N GLY A 120 -8.91 6.96 -14.10
CA GLY A 120 -7.85 6.06 -13.62
C GLY A 120 -6.46 6.55 -14.03
N LEU A 121 -6.33 6.98 -15.29
CA LEU A 121 -5.07 7.50 -15.83
C LEU A 121 -4.68 8.84 -15.17
N ALA A 122 -5.62 9.76 -15.01
CA ALA A 122 -5.40 11.02 -14.29
C ALA A 122 -5.04 10.75 -12.82
N GLY A 123 -5.72 9.80 -12.17
CA GLY A 123 -5.41 9.37 -10.82
C GLY A 123 -3.98 8.86 -10.68
N MET A 124 -3.52 8.02 -11.62
CA MET A 124 -2.12 7.59 -11.67
C MET A 124 -1.17 8.79 -11.82
N ILE A 125 -1.44 9.71 -12.74
CA ILE A 125 -0.60 10.91 -12.91
C ILE A 125 -0.53 11.71 -11.61
N VAL A 126 -1.66 11.95 -10.93
CA VAL A 126 -1.68 12.70 -9.67
C VAL A 126 -0.88 11.98 -8.58
N VAL A 127 -1.02 10.65 -8.44
CA VAL A 127 -0.25 9.87 -7.45
C VAL A 127 1.25 9.95 -7.71
N PHE A 128 1.68 9.89 -8.98
CA PHE A 128 3.09 9.81 -9.34
C PHE A 128 3.76 11.17 -9.61
N SER A 129 2.98 12.23 -9.78
CA SER A 129 3.49 13.60 -9.95
C SER A 129 3.51 14.42 -8.66
N ALA A 130 2.80 13.97 -7.62
CA ALA A 130 2.91 14.49 -6.26
C ALA A 130 4.11 13.86 -5.53
#